data_AF-A0A8T6T590-F1
#
_entry.id   AF-A0A8T6T590-F1
#
_cell.length_a   1.000
_cell.length_b   1.000
_cell.length_c   1.000
_cell.angle_alpha   90.00
_cell.angle_beta   90.00
_cell.angle_gamma   90.00
#
_symmetry.space_group_name_H-M   'P 1'
#
loop_
_entity.id
_entity.type
_entity.pdbx_description
1 polymer ?
#
loop_
_entity_poly.entity_id
_entity_poly.type
_entity_poly.pdbx_seq_one_letter_code
_entity_poly.pdbx_strand_id
1 'polypeptide(L)'
;MEIRVRYFAVHKDETGVSEETVTVPEGTTVEELVTMLIDLHPALEGLRKDTMVSVNRGVGSGDIVLEEGDDVALFPPIQGG
;
A
#
# COMPACT_ATOMS: atom_id res chain seq x y z
N MET A 1 4.73 -13.82 6.02
CA MET A 1 3.40 -13.39 6.52
C MET A 1 2.60 -12.81 5.37
N GLU A 2 1.26 -12.89 5.45
CA GLU A 2 0.35 -12.39 4.42
C GLU A 2 -0.24 -11.04 4.84
N ILE A 3 -0.22 -10.08 3.91
CA ILE A 3 -0.75 -8.73 4.09
C ILE A 3 -1.83 -8.48 3.05
N ARG A 4 -2.98 -7.95 3.48
CA ARG A 4 -4.02 -7.52 2.55
C ARG A 4 -3.79 -6.07 2.15
N VAL A 5 -3.58 -5.84 0.86
CA VAL A 5 -3.40 -4.50 0.29
C VAL A 5 -4.65 -4.12 -0.48
N ARG A 6 -5.16 -2.90 -0.22
CA ARG A 6 -6.32 -2.34 -0.91
C ARG A 6 -5.94 -1.08 -1.66
N TYR A 7 -6.36 -1.00 -2.92
CA TYR A 7 -6.08 0.12 -3.79
C TYR A 7 -7.34 0.95 -4.02
N PHE A 8 -7.19 2.28 -3.96
CA PHE A 8 -8.28 3.22 -4.15
C PHE A 8 -8.00 4.17 -5.31
N ALA A 9 -9.08 4.57 -5.99
CA ALA A 9 -9.04 5.55 -7.09
C ALA A 9 -7.93 5.21 -8.11
N VAL A 10 -7.05 6.16 -8.42
CA VAL A 10 -6.00 5.98 -9.43
C VAL A 10 -5.09 4.77 -9.14
N HIS A 11 -4.82 4.44 -7.88
CA HIS A 11 -4.04 3.24 -7.55
C HIS A 11 -4.72 1.96 -8.02
N LYS A 12 -6.06 1.89 -7.93
CA LYS A 12 -6.83 0.74 -8.43
C LYS A 12 -6.81 0.66 -9.95
N ASP A 13 -6.86 1.82 -10.62
CA ASP A 13 -6.80 1.88 -12.08
C ASP A 13 -5.43 1.43 -12.59
N GLU A 14 -4.34 1.85 -11.92
CA GLU A 14 -2.97 1.48 -12.28
C GLU A 14 -2.62 0.02 -11.97
N THR A 15 -3.12 -0.55 -10.86
CA THR A 15 -2.88 -1.98 -10.52
C THR A 15 -3.86 -2.93 -11.22
N GLY A 16 -4.99 -2.42 -11.70
CA GLY A 16 -6.07 -3.22 -12.30
C GLY A 16 -6.86 -4.06 -11.30
N VAL A 17 -6.55 -3.99 -10.00
CA VAL A 17 -7.20 -4.76 -8.93
C VAL A 17 -7.59 -3.85 -7.77
N SER A 18 -8.72 -4.14 -7.11
CA SER A 18 -9.15 -3.39 -5.92
C SER A 18 -8.43 -3.81 -4.65
N GLU A 19 -8.02 -5.07 -4.57
CA GLU A 19 -7.28 -5.62 -3.44
C GLU A 19 -6.48 -6.85 -3.88
N GLU A 20 -5.40 -7.12 -3.16
CA GLU A 20 -4.59 -8.32 -3.31
C GLU A 20 -3.96 -8.72 -1.98
N THR A 21 -3.53 -9.98 -1.89
CA THR A 21 -2.76 -10.49 -0.75
C THR A 21 -1.31 -10.64 -1.16
N VAL A 22 -0.41 -9.97 -0.45
CA VAL A 22 1.03 -9.99 -0.71
C VAL A 22 1.72 -10.75 0.40
N THR A 23 2.58 -11.71 0.03
CA THR A 23 3.45 -12.40 0.98
C THR A 23 4.72 -11.59 1.17
N VAL A 24 4.99 -11.19 2.41
CA VAL A 24 6.19 -10.43 2.80
C VAL A 24 6.96 -11.14 3.92
N PRO A 25 8.28 -10.88 4.07
CA PRO A 25 9.04 -11.31 5.23
C PRO A 25 8.46 -10.80 6.55
N GLU A 26 8.77 -11.49 7.65
CA GLU A 26 8.46 -10.96 8.99
C GLU A 26 9.32 -9.72 9.27
N GLY A 27 8.74 -8.72 9.92
CA GLY A 27 9.43 -7.46 10.21
C GLY A 27 9.44 -6.45 9.06
N THR A 28 8.76 -6.75 7.94
CA THR A 28 8.61 -5.81 6.81
C THR A 28 7.88 -4.54 7.25
N THR A 29 8.41 -3.40 6.86
CA THR A 29 7.82 -2.09 7.09
C THR A 29 6.86 -1.68 5.99
N VAL A 30 6.03 -0.66 6.25
CA VAL A 30 5.15 -0.06 5.23
C VAL A 30 5.94 0.44 4.02
N GLU A 31 7.10 1.08 4.22
CA GLU A 31 7.92 1.57 3.11
C GLU A 31 8.48 0.44 2.24
N GLU A 32 8.91 -0.65 2.87
CA GLU A 32 9.36 -1.85 2.16
C GLU A 32 8.21 -2.51 1.40
N LEU A 33 7.02 -2.64 2.00
CA LEU A 33 5.82 -3.13 1.31
C LEU A 33 5.50 -2.28 0.09
N VAL A 34 5.49 -0.95 0.21
CA VAL A 34 5.24 -0.04 -0.93
C VAL A 34 6.28 -0.22 -2.03
N THR A 35 7.55 -0.43 -1.66
CA THR A 35 8.61 -0.72 -2.64
C THR A 35 8.35 -2.03 -3.37
N MET A 36 7.98 -3.09 -2.65
CA MET A 36 7.61 -4.38 -3.26
C MET A 36 6.38 -4.27 -4.17
N LEU A 37 5.40 -3.44 -3.80
CA LEU A 37 4.21 -3.18 -4.62
C LEU A 37 4.55 -2.43 -5.91
N ILE A 38 5.54 -1.53 -5.89
CA ILE A 38 6.01 -0.85 -7.09
C ILE A 38 6.76 -1.83 -8.00
N ASP A 39 7.56 -2.75 -7.44
CA ASP A 39 8.20 -3.80 -8.24
C ASP A 39 7.18 -4.71 -8.93
N LEU A 40 6.05 -4.98 -8.25
CA LEU A 40 4.95 -5.77 -8.83
C LEU A 40 4.10 -4.97 -9.82
N HIS A 41 3.86 -3.69 -9.53
CA HIS A 41 3.05 -2.76 -10.31
C HIS A 41 3.86 -1.48 -10.59
N PRO A 42 4.75 -1.46 -11.60
CA PRO A 42 5.64 -0.32 -11.86
C PRO A 42 4.91 1.01 -12.10
N ALA A 43 3.64 0.94 -12.53
CA ALA A 43 2.75 2.07 -12.69
C ALA A 43 2.55 2.89 -11.39
N LEU A 44 2.69 2.26 -10.21
CA LEU A 44 2.60 2.93 -8.92
C LEU A 44 3.79 3.86 -8.62
N GLU A 45 4.93 3.70 -9.31
CA GLU A 45 6.14 4.49 -9.04
C GLU A 45 5.89 6.00 -9.19
N GLY A 46 5.13 6.38 -10.22
CA GLY A 46 4.75 7.77 -10.49
C GLY A 46 3.86 8.39 -9.40
N LEU A 47 3.15 7.56 -8.62
CA LEU A 47 2.22 7.96 -7.58
C LEU A 47 2.83 7.93 -6.18
N ARG A 48 4.02 7.33 -6.02
CA ARG A 48 4.62 7.06 -4.71
C ARG A 48 4.67 8.27 -3.79
N LYS A 49 5.04 9.45 -4.33
CA LYS A 49 5.22 10.69 -3.54
C LYS A 49 3.94 11.25 -2.96
N ASP A 50 2.82 11.01 -3.64
CA ASP A 50 1.52 11.54 -3.27
C ASP A 50 0.62 10.46 -2.62
N THR A 51 1.13 9.24 -2.50
CA THR A 51 0.41 8.12 -1.90
C THR A 51 0.36 8.28 -0.39
N MET A 52 -0.85 8.29 0.17
CA MET A 52 -1.06 8.10 1.59
C MET A 52 -1.31 6.63 1.89
N VAL A 53 -0.76 6.15 3.00
CA VAL A 53 -0.94 4.77 3.45
C VAL A 53 -1.73 4.74 4.75
N SER A 54 -2.61 3.76 4.89
CA SER A 54 -3.27 3.39 6.14
C SER A 54 -2.96 1.96 6.50
N VAL A 55 -2.70 1.69 7.78
CA VAL A 55 -2.58 0.34 8.35
C VAL A 55 -3.70 0.18 9.37
N ASN A 56 -4.54 -0.85 9.21
CA ASN A 56 -5.66 -1.15 10.11
C ASN A 56 -6.60 0.04 10.38
N ARG A 57 -6.87 0.86 9.35
CA ARG A 57 -7.68 2.11 9.41
C ARG A 57 -7.03 3.27 10.19
N GLY A 58 -5.80 3.12 10.67
CA GLY A 58 -4.96 4.18 11.21
C GLY A 58 -4.07 4.80 10.13
N VAL A 59 -3.48 5.97 10.42
CA VAL A 59 -2.47 6.58 9.53
C VAL A 59 -1.21 5.71 9.55
N GLY A 60 -0.75 5.29 8.37
CA GLY A 60 0.44 4.47 8.21
C GLY A 60 1.68 5.32 7.97
N SER A 61 2.62 5.36 8.92
CA SER A 61 3.97 5.89 8.65
C SER A 61 4.81 4.82 7.94
N GLY A 62 5.79 5.24 7.14
CA GLY A 62 6.66 4.32 6.39
C GLY A 62 7.46 3.35 7.27
N ASP A 63 7.79 3.79 8.48
CA ASP A 63 8.54 3.06 9.51
C ASP A 63 7.72 2.08 10.36
N ILE A 64 6.40 2.01 10.17
CA ILE A 64 5.57 1.02 10.87
C ILE A 64 5.92 -0.38 10.36
N VAL A 65 6.27 -1.26 11.30
CA VAL A 65 6.45 -2.69 11.06
C VAL A 65 5.07 -3.34 10.98
N LEU A 66 4.84 -4.09 9.90
CA LEU A 66 3.58 -4.79 9.66
C LEU A 66 3.51 -6.10 10.45
N GLU A 67 2.30 -6.49 10.81
CA GLU A 67 1.99 -7.78 11.43
C GLU A 67 1.16 -8.68 10.49
N GLU A 68 1.20 -9.99 10.72
CA GLU A 68 0.45 -10.94 9.89
C GLU A 68 -1.05 -10.65 9.89
N GLY A 69 -1.65 -10.59 8.71
CA GLY A 69 -3.07 -10.29 8.54
C GLY A 69 -3.41 -8.81 8.54
N ASP A 70 -2.42 -7.91 8.61
CA ASP A 70 -2.65 -6.48 8.55
C ASP A 70 -3.35 -6.04 7.25
N ASP A 71 -4.19 -5.02 7.43
CA ASP A 71 -4.97 -4.38 6.39
C ASP A 71 -4.32 -3.06 5.96
N VAL A 72 -3.61 -3.06 4.84
CA VAL A 72 -2.96 -1.89 4.27
C VAL A 72 -3.81 -1.29 3.14
N ALA A 73 -3.95 0.03 3.12
CA ALA A 73 -4.68 0.75 2.08
C ALA A 73 -3.85 1.89 1.49
N LEU A 74 -3.80 1.96 0.16
CA LEU A 74 -3.13 3.02 -0.60
C LEU A 74 -4.18 3.99 -1.16
N PHE A 75 -4.00 5.27 -0.86
CA PHE A 75 -4.87 6.34 -1.32
C PHE A 75 -4.07 7.39 -2.11
N PRO A 76 -4.64 7.99 -3.16
CA PRO A 76 -4.12 9.24 -3.70
C PRO A 76 -4.29 10.38 -2.68
N PRO A 77 -3.58 11.51 -2.86
CA PRO A 77 -3.75 12.65 -1.98
C PRO A 77 -5.21 13.10 -2.08
N ILE A 78 -5.81 13.45 -0.94
CA ILE A 78 -7.20 13.88 -0.89
C ILE A 78 -7.31 15.18 -1.71
N GLN A 79 -7.92 15.12 -2.90
CA GLN A 79 -8.50 16.32 -3.50
C GLN A 79 -9.77 16.63 -2.71
N GLY A 80 -9.62 17.34 -1.58
CA GLY A 80 -10.74 17.92 -0.87
C GLY A 80 -11.48 18.87 -1.81
N GLY A 81 -12.78 18.64 -2.01
CA GLY A 81 -13.68 19.56 -2.71
C GLY A 81 -14.00 20.81 -1.91
#